data_AF-A0A2E8HIQ7-F1
#
_entry.id   AF-A0A2E8HIQ7-F1
#
_cell.length_a   1.000
_cell.length_b   1.000
_cell.length_c   1.000
_cell.angle_alpha   90.00
_cell.angle_beta   90.00
_cell.angle_gamma   90.00
#
_symmetry.space_group_name_H-M   'P 1'
#
loop_
_entity.id
_entity.type
_entity.pdbx_description
1 polymer ?
#
loop_
_entity_poly.entity_id
_entity_poly.type
_entity_poly.pdbx_seq_one_letter_code
_entity_poly.pdbx_strand_id
1 'polypeptide(L)'
;MAPDRVTFRFPIDSQFRVDWDDFRQKAKDAGKTTAQLLQELVMEHLDDEAHGEESDLRVLIESEEPQVRKVRKVRKRTPVVPFNPKLDVGALRPEDTPKFRILTLFRSLNKGDGVDPDELLAEAARLEIPNPQREMQKLVRRGILYIHDGMCRAAT
;
A
#
# COMPACT_ATOMS: atom_id res chain seq x y z
N MET A 1 7.60 45.79 -8.11
CA MET A 1 8.13 44.96 -7.01
C MET A 1 8.05 43.51 -7.46
N ALA A 2 9.19 42.86 -7.70
CA ALA A 2 9.21 41.44 -8.09
C ALA A 2 8.96 40.59 -6.83
N PRO A 3 8.17 39.50 -6.90
CA PRO A 3 7.92 38.67 -5.74
C PRO A 3 9.18 37.87 -5.39
N ASP A 4 9.56 37.89 -4.11
CA ASP A 4 10.69 37.14 -3.58
C ASP A 4 10.50 35.65 -3.84
N ARG A 5 11.50 35.02 -4.48
CA ARG A 5 11.55 33.57 -4.65
C ARG A 5 11.76 32.94 -3.27
N VAL A 6 10.69 32.39 -2.69
CA VAL A 6 10.77 31.52 -1.51
C VAL A 6 11.59 30.30 -1.88
N THR A 7 12.88 30.33 -1.55
CA THR A 7 13.75 29.16 -1.63
C THR A 7 13.56 28.41 -0.32
N PHE A 8 12.69 27.41 -0.36
CA PHE A 8 12.53 26.48 0.76
C PHE A 8 13.84 25.71 0.94
N ARG A 9 14.71 26.21 1.81
CA ARG A 9 15.93 25.53 2.24
C ARG A 9 15.54 24.62 3.37
N PHE A 10 15.37 23.33 3.06
CA PHE A 10 15.36 22.30 4.09
C PHE A 10 16.71 22.40 4.83
N PRO A 11 16.73 22.63 6.16
CA PRO A 11 17.96 22.58 6.91
C PRO A 11 18.41 21.11 6.94
N ILE A 12 19.28 20.74 6.01
CA ILE A 12 19.97 19.46 6.05
C ILE A 12 21.03 19.58 7.15
N ASP A 13 20.93 18.70 8.12
CA ASP A 13 21.87 18.65 9.23
C ASP A 13 23.31 18.44 8.73
N SER A 14 24.28 19.11 9.37
CA SER A 14 25.68 19.00 8.97
C SER A 14 26.22 17.58 9.15
N GLN A 15 25.73 16.84 10.15
CA GLN A 15 26.12 15.45 10.38
C GLN A 15 25.62 14.57 9.23
N PHE A 16 24.37 14.75 8.81
CA PHE A 16 23.83 14.01 7.69
C PHE A 16 24.65 14.20 6.41
N ARG A 17 25.21 15.40 6.17
CA ARG A 17 26.08 15.63 5.02
C ARG A 17 27.36 14.81 5.08
N VAL A 18 27.98 14.73 6.26
CA VAL A 18 29.18 13.91 6.48
C VAL A 18 28.85 12.44 6.25
N ASP A 19 27.78 11.95 6.88
CA ASP A 19 27.34 10.55 6.73
C ASP A 19 26.99 10.21 5.28
N TRP A 20 26.40 11.16 4.55
CA TRP A 20 26.07 11.01 3.14
C TRP A 20 27.32 10.96 2.26
N ASP A 21 28.31 11.80 2.52
CA ASP A 21 29.57 11.79 1.78
C ASP A 21 30.35 10.49 2.02
N ASP A 22 30.35 9.97 3.24
CA ASP A 22 30.91 8.66 3.58
C ASP A 22 30.18 7.52 2.85
N PHE A 23 28.85 7.55 2.82
CA PHE A 23 28.05 6.57 2.09
C PHE A 23 28.33 6.62 0.58
N ARG A 24 28.48 7.82 0.00
CA ARG A 24 28.87 7.99 -1.40
C ARG A 24 30.26 7.44 -1.68
N GLN A 25 31.20 7.62 -0.75
CA GLN A 25 32.55 7.10 -0.89
C GLN A 25 32.54 5.56 -0.86
N LYS A 26 31.82 4.95 0.09
CA LYS A 26 31.61 3.50 0.15
C LYS A 26 31.02 2.92 -1.13
N ALA A 27 30.05 3.61 -1.74
CA ALA A 27 29.48 3.18 -3.01
C ALA A 27 30.51 3.19 -4.14
N LYS A 28 31.34 4.23 -4.23
CA LYS A 28 32.44 4.30 -5.20
C LYS A 28 33.46 3.19 -4.99
N ASP A 29 33.87 2.95 -3.75
CA ASP A 29 34.87 1.93 -3.40
C ASP A 29 34.35 0.52 -3.73
N ALA A 30 33.04 0.28 -3.57
CA ALA A 30 32.36 -0.95 -3.96
C ALA A 30 32.11 -1.06 -5.48
N GLY A 31 32.43 -0.03 -6.27
CA GLY A 31 32.14 0.02 -7.72
C GLY A 31 30.64 0.06 -8.04
N LYS A 32 29.81 0.47 -7.09
CA LYS A 32 28.34 0.49 -7.19
C LYS A 32 27.80 1.91 -7.25
N THR A 33 26.61 2.07 -7.79
CA THR A 33 25.85 3.30 -7.60
C THR A 33 25.34 3.38 -6.16
N THR A 34 25.14 4.59 -5.64
CA THR A 34 24.58 4.80 -4.29
C THR A 34 23.21 4.13 -4.13
N ALA A 35 22.41 4.10 -5.20
CA ALA A 35 21.11 3.44 -5.20
C ALA A 35 21.24 1.91 -5.05
N GLN A 36 22.22 1.29 -5.72
CA GLN A 36 22.47 -0.15 -5.60
C GLN A 36 22.98 -0.51 -4.21
N LEU A 37 23.90 0.28 -3.65
CA LEU A 37 24.39 0.04 -2.29
C LEU A 37 23.27 0.18 -1.25
N LEU A 38 22.38 1.16 -1.43
CA LEU A 38 21.22 1.34 -0.57
C LEU A 38 20.25 0.17 -0.69
N GLN A 39 20.01 -0.30 -1.92
CA GLN A 39 19.14 -1.45 -2.16
C GLN A 39 19.68 -2.70 -1.47
N GLU A 40 20.99 -2.97 -1.55
CA GLU A 40 21.63 -4.10 -0.87
C GLU A 40 21.48 -4.00 0.64
N LEU A 41 21.72 -2.83 1.23
CA LEU A 41 21.55 -2.60 2.67
C LEU A 41 20.10 -2.86 3.13
N VAL A 42 19.13 -2.40 2.35
CA VAL A 42 17.70 -2.62 2.66
C VAL A 42 17.34 -4.10 2.51
N MET A 43 17.85 -4.79 1.48
CA MET A 43 17.60 -6.22 1.30
C MET A 43 18.22 -7.05 2.44
N GLU A 44 19.47 -6.76 2.83
CA GLU A 44 20.14 -7.40 3.96
C GLU A 44 19.33 -7.22 5.26
N HIS A 45 18.87 -6.00 5.53
CA HIS A 45 18.05 -5.73 6.72
C HIS A 45 16.71 -6.48 6.72
N LEU A 46 16.03 -6.55 5.57
CA LEU A 46 14.77 -7.29 5.45
C LEU A 46 14.97 -8.81 5.54
N ASP A 47 16.08 -9.32 5.02
CA ASP A 47 16.45 -10.74 5.15
C ASP A 47 16.74 -11.09 6.62
N ASP A 48 17.46 -10.22 7.35
CA ASP A 48 17.72 -10.39 8.79
C ASP A 48 16.42 -10.33 9.62
N GLU A 49 15.51 -9.41 9.31
CA GLU A 49 14.18 -9.35 9.94
C GLU A 49 13.35 -10.60 9.64
N ALA A 50 13.37 -11.10 8.40
CA ALA A 50 12.69 -12.34 8.02
C ALA A 50 13.26 -13.57 8.75
N HIS A 51 14.57 -13.63 8.99
CA HIS A 51 15.20 -14.71 9.77
C HIS A 51 14.95 -14.62 11.27
N GLY A 52 14.74 -13.40 11.81
CA GLY A 52 14.26 -13.17 13.16
C GLY A 52 12.87 -13.78 13.40
N GLU A 53 11.94 -13.56 12.46
CA GLU A 53 10.57 -14.10 12.56
C GLU A 53 10.44 -15.57 12.12
N GLU A 54 11.32 -16.07 11.25
CA GLU A 54 11.38 -17.51 10.92
C GLU A 54 11.73 -18.38 12.14
N SER A 55 12.48 -17.86 13.11
CA SER A 55 12.86 -18.59 14.31
C SER A 55 11.65 -18.91 15.19
N ASP A 56 10.72 -17.95 15.32
CA ASP A 56 9.46 -18.13 16.07
C ASP A 56 8.43 -18.96 15.28
N LEU A 57 8.41 -18.86 13.95
CA LEU A 57 7.55 -19.67 13.09
C LEU A 57 7.99 -21.14 12.97
N ARG A 58 9.29 -21.44 13.05
CA ARG A 58 9.79 -22.84 12.98
C ARG A 58 9.32 -23.69 14.15
N VAL A 59 9.15 -23.11 15.35
CA VAL A 59 8.55 -23.80 16.51
C VAL A 59 7.09 -24.19 16.27
N LEU A 60 6.36 -23.42 15.46
CA LEU A 60 4.96 -23.69 15.10
C LEU A 60 4.81 -24.62 13.89
N ILE A 61 5.76 -24.65 12.96
CA ILE A 61 5.69 -25.40 11.70
C ILE A 61 6.19 -26.86 11.85
N GLU A 62 6.96 -27.20 12.87
CA GLU A 62 7.42 -28.59 13.13
C GLU A 62 6.27 -29.59 13.42
N SER A 63 5.01 -29.11 13.48
CA SER A 63 3.79 -29.90 13.65
C SER A 63 3.05 -30.28 12.34
N GLU A 64 3.41 -29.74 11.17
CA GLU A 64 2.70 -30.08 9.92
C GLU A 64 3.66 -30.34 8.75
N GLU A 65 3.67 -31.57 8.27
CA GLU A 65 4.47 -31.99 7.11
C GLU A 65 4.03 -31.27 5.81
N PRO A 66 4.94 -30.66 5.04
CA PRO A 66 4.57 -29.92 3.85
C PRO A 66 4.33 -30.85 2.64
N GLN A 67 3.10 -30.89 2.14
CA GLN A 67 2.79 -31.53 0.85
C GLN A 67 3.27 -30.66 -0.31
N VAL A 68 4.38 -31.09 -0.94
CA VAL A 68 4.96 -30.41 -2.12
C VAL A 68 4.09 -30.65 -3.36
N ARG A 69 3.36 -29.62 -3.82
CA ARG A 69 2.69 -29.62 -5.13
C ARG A 69 3.61 -29.05 -6.21
N LYS A 70 3.78 -29.79 -7.31
CA LYS A 70 4.60 -29.39 -8.46
C LYS A 70 3.97 -28.20 -9.20
N VAL A 71 4.68 -27.07 -9.23
CA VAL A 71 4.29 -25.87 -9.98
C VAL A 71 4.56 -26.07 -11.48
N ARG A 72 3.50 -25.96 -12.30
CA ARG A 72 3.59 -26.05 -13.76
C ARG A 72 4.04 -24.70 -14.33
N LYS A 73 5.05 -24.71 -15.21
CA LYS A 73 5.61 -23.48 -15.82
C LYS A 73 4.55 -22.68 -16.59
N VAL A 74 4.46 -21.38 -16.31
CA VAL A 74 3.52 -20.43 -16.92
C VAL A 74 3.99 -20.07 -18.35
N ARG A 75 3.09 -20.15 -19.34
CA ARG A 75 3.35 -19.69 -20.72
C ARG A 75 3.22 -18.16 -20.83
N LYS A 76 4.02 -17.57 -21.73
CA LYS A 76 4.06 -16.12 -22.00
C LYS A 76 2.67 -15.57 -22.36
N ARG A 77 2.27 -14.46 -21.74
CA ARG A 77 0.97 -13.79 -21.89
C ARG A 77 0.83 -13.19 -23.30
N THR A 78 -0.29 -13.49 -23.95
CA THR A 78 -0.74 -12.83 -25.20
C THR A 78 -1.20 -11.38 -24.92
N PRO A 79 -1.20 -10.48 -25.92
CA PRO A 79 -1.55 -9.08 -25.76
C PRO A 79 -2.97 -8.90 -25.20
N VAL A 80 -3.10 -7.96 -24.26
CA VAL A 80 -4.35 -7.63 -23.55
C VAL A 80 -5.38 -7.10 -24.54
N VAL A 81 -6.40 -7.91 -24.83
CA VAL A 81 -7.64 -7.43 -25.45
C VAL A 81 -8.38 -6.60 -24.40
N PRO A 82 -8.88 -5.39 -24.72
CA PRO A 82 -9.69 -4.62 -23.78
C PRO A 82 -10.91 -5.44 -23.35
N PHE A 83 -10.93 -5.79 -22.08
CA PHE A 83 -12.00 -6.56 -21.47
C PHE A 83 -13.22 -5.66 -21.33
N ASN A 84 -14.19 -5.84 -22.23
CA ASN A 84 -15.53 -5.27 -22.10
C ASN A 84 -16.45 -6.36 -21.53
N PRO A 85 -16.66 -6.42 -20.20
CA PRO A 85 -17.57 -7.39 -19.62
C PRO A 85 -18.99 -7.09 -20.10
N LYS A 86 -19.61 -8.05 -20.80
CA LYS A 86 -21.06 -8.05 -20.98
C LYS A 86 -21.65 -8.35 -19.60
N LEU A 87 -22.23 -7.33 -18.96
CA LEU A 87 -22.90 -7.50 -17.67
C LEU A 87 -24.08 -8.46 -17.85
N ASP A 88 -24.10 -9.53 -17.07
CA ASP A 88 -25.13 -10.57 -17.13
C ASP A 88 -26.48 -10.03 -16.63
N VAL A 89 -27.59 -10.60 -17.12
CA VAL A 89 -28.95 -10.13 -16.81
C VAL A 89 -29.29 -10.54 -15.38
N GLY A 90 -28.95 -9.67 -14.42
CA GLY A 90 -29.04 -9.93 -12.98
C GLY A 90 -27.81 -9.48 -12.19
N ALA A 91 -26.74 -9.07 -12.88
CA ALA A 91 -25.63 -8.37 -12.23
C ALA A 91 -26.12 -7.03 -11.68
N LEU A 92 -25.91 -6.82 -10.37
CA LEU A 92 -26.11 -5.51 -9.75
C LEU A 92 -25.35 -4.48 -10.57
N ARG A 93 -25.97 -3.31 -10.81
CA ARG A 93 -25.29 -2.21 -11.48
C ARG A 93 -24.00 -1.93 -10.70
N PRO A 94 -22.88 -1.56 -11.35
CA PRO A 94 -21.63 -1.30 -10.65
C PRO A 94 -21.82 -0.39 -9.41
N GLU A 95 -22.72 0.58 -9.51
CA GLU A 95 -23.09 1.54 -8.48
C GLU A 95 -23.71 0.90 -7.23
N ASP A 96 -24.44 -0.21 -7.40
CA ASP A 96 -25.16 -0.91 -6.33
C ASP A 96 -24.26 -1.89 -5.56
N THR A 97 -23.02 -2.11 -6.01
CA THR A 97 -22.11 -3.01 -5.29
C THR A 97 -21.68 -2.40 -3.95
N PRO A 98 -21.47 -3.21 -2.90
CA PRO A 98 -21.14 -2.73 -1.55
C PRO A 98 -19.96 -1.75 -1.51
N LYS A 99 -18.91 -2.01 -2.31
CA LYS A 99 -17.74 -1.16 -2.46
C LYS A 99 -18.09 0.26 -2.94
N PHE A 100 -18.92 0.36 -3.99
CA PHE A 100 -19.29 1.67 -4.54
C PHE A 100 -20.28 2.39 -3.62
N ARG A 101 -21.16 1.67 -2.92
CA ARG A 101 -22.02 2.25 -1.87
C ARG A 101 -21.21 2.90 -0.74
N ILE A 102 -20.14 2.25 -0.27
CA ILE A 102 -19.23 2.85 0.73
C ILE A 102 -18.54 4.10 0.18
N LEU A 103 -18.07 4.07 -1.07
CA LEU A 103 -17.42 5.24 -1.67
C LEU A 103 -18.38 6.41 -1.85
N THR A 104 -19.63 6.15 -2.23
CA THR A 104 -20.68 7.18 -2.33
C THR A 104 -21.01 7.75 -0.96
N LEU A 105 -21.11 6.90 0.07
CA LEU A 105 -21.30 7.32 1.45
C LEU A 105 -20.13 8.20 1.93
N PHE A 106 -18.90 7.74 1.74
CA PHE A 106 -17.70 8.50 2.08
C PHE A 106 -17.69 9.89 1.43
N ARG A 107 -18.02 9.99 0.13
CA ARG A 107 -18.10 11.29 -0.57
C ARG A 107 -19.20 12.20 -0.03
N SER A 108 -20.29 11.62 0.48
CA SER A 108 -21.41 12.38 1.04
C SER A 108 -21.09 12.91 2.45
N LEU A 109 -20.30 12.16 3.23
CA LEU A 109 -19.86 12.54 4.57
C LEU A 109 -18.61 13.44 4.56
N ASN A 110 -17.73 13.27 3.57
CA ASN A 110 -16.47 13.99 3.50
C ASN A 110 -16.69 15.48 3.17
N LYS A 111 -16.43 16.35 4.16
CA LYS A 111 -16.49 17.81 4.02
C LYS A 111 -15.15 18.45 3.61
N GLY A 112 -14.11 17.64 3.39
CA GLY A 112 -12.78 18.09 2.96
C GLY A 112 -11.65 17.57 3.87
N ASP A 113 -11.93 17.36 5.15
CA ASP A 113 -10.92 16.98 6.15
C ASP A 113 -10.77 15.46 6.32
N GLY A 114 -11.56 14.66 5.60
CA GLY A 114 -11.71 13.23 5.82
C GLY A 114 -12.97 12.88 6.59
N VAL A 115 -13.18 11.58 6.81
CA VAL A 115 -14.33 11.02 7.53
C VAL A 115 -13.81 10.09 8.61
N ASP A 116 -14.40 10.13 9.80
CA ASP A 116 -14.09 9.16 10.85
C ASP A 116 -14.41 7.73 10.34
N PRO A 117 -13.45 6.78 10.36
CA PRO A 117 -13.70 5.40 9.96
C PRO A 117 -14.88 4.76 10.70
N ASP A 118 -15.06 5.05 11.99
CA ASP A 118 -16.13 4.45 12.79
C ASP A 118 -17.50 5.04 12.43
N GLU A 119 -17.57 6.35 12.18
CA GLU A 119 -18.76 7.02 11.65
C GLU A 119 -19.15 6.45 10.28
N LEU A 120 -18.17 6.27 9.39
CA LEU A 120 -18.37 5.70 8.06
C LEU A 120 -18.92 4.27 8.15
N LEU A 121 -18.42 3.46 9.08
CA LEU A 121 -18.88 2.09 9.30
C LEU A 121 -20.27 2.04 9.93
N ALA A 122 -20.56 2.90 10.91
CA ALA A 122 -21.87 2.99 11.54
C ALA A 122 -22.96 3.38 10.52
N GLU A 123 -22.66 4.36 9.67
CA GLU A 123 -23.57 4.77 8.59
C GLU A 123 -23.72 3.71 7.50
N ALA A 124 -22.63 3.00 7.17
CA ALA A 124 -22.69 1.88 6.24
C ALA A 124 -23.54 0.71 6.78
N ALA A 125 -23.48 0.45 8.08
CA ALA A 125 -24.33 -0.53 8.74
C ALA A 125 -25.80 -0.09 8.75
N ARG A 126 -26.08 1.19 9.00
CA ARG A 126 -27.44 1.77 8.92
C ARG A 126 -28.04 1.66 7.51
N LEU A 127 -27.21 1.79 6.48
CA LEU A 127 -27.60 1.60 5.07
C LEU A 127 -27.63 0.13 4.63
N GLU A 128 -27.48 -0.81 5.56
CA GLU A 128 -27.49 -2.26 5.31
C GLU A 128 -26.49 -2.67 4.22
N ILE A 129 -25.31 -2.02 4.20
CA ILE A 129 -24.23 -2.43 3.29
C ILE A 129 -23.65 -3.76 3.80
N PRO A 130 -23.59 -4.81 2.96
CA PRO A 130 -23.02 -6.09 3.38
C PRO A 130 -21.53 -5.97 3.75
N ASN A 131 -21.17 -6.44 4.95
CA ASN A 131 -19.79 -6.52 5.45
C ASN A 131 -18.98 -5.21 5.28
N PRO A 132 -19.44 -4.09 5.85
CA PRO A 132 -18.90 -2.77 5.53
C PRO A 132 -17.42 -2.63 5.91
N GLN A 133 -17.00 -3.24 7.03
CA GLN A 133 -15.61 -3.26 7.46
C GLN A 133 -14.68 -3.94 6.45
N ARG A 134 -15.10 -5.08 5.89
CA ARG A 134 -14.30 -5.82 4.90
C ARG A 134 -14.17 -5.04 3.60
N GLU A 135 -15.25 -4.40 3.16
CA GLU A 135 -15.25 -3.59 1.94
C GLU A 135 -14.41 -2.31 2.11
N MET A 136 -14.49 -1.65 3.27
CA MET A 136 -13.61 -0.53 3.61
C MET A 136 -12.13 -0.95 3.60
N GLN A 137 -11.77 -2.07 4.24
CA GLN A 137 -10.40 -2.60 4.22
C GLN A 137 -9.91 -2.91 2.81
N LYS A 138 -10.78 -3.41 1.91
CA LYS A 138 -10.42 -3.61 0.50
C LYS A 138 -10.09 -2.29 -0.20
N LEU A 139 -10.84 -1.23 0.09
CA LEU A 139 -10.57 0.11 -0.45
C LEU A 139 -9.23 0.65 0.06
N VAL A 140 -8.93 0.44 1.35
CA VAL A 140 -7.66 0.82 1.97
C VAL A 140 -6.48 0.05 1.36
N ARG A 141 -6.57 -1.27 1.25
CA ARG A 141 -5.52 -2.11 0.62
C ARG A 141 -5.26 -1.76 -0.84
N ARG A 142 -6.25 -1.17 -1.53
CA ARG A 142 -6.12 -0.71 -2.92
C ARG A 142 -5.63 0.74 -3.02
N GLY A 143 -5.38 1.41 -1.90
CA GLY A 143 -4.97 2.82 -1.85
C GLY A 143 -6.05 3.80 -2.33
N ILE A 144 -7.31 3.35 -2.45
CA ILE A 144 -8.41 4.24 -2.84
C ILE A 144 -8.81 5.11 -1.64
N LEU A 145 -8.82 4.49 -0.47
CA LEU A 145 -8.91 5.17 0.82
C LEU A 145 -7.60 4.95 1.59
N TYR A 146 -7.28 5.82 2.52
CA TYR A 146 -6.17 5.64 3.46
C TYR A 146 -6.55 6.27 4.80
N ILE A 147 -5.90 5.84 5.88
CA ILE A 147 -6.13 6.38 7.22
C ILE A 147 -4.94 7.27 7.57
N HIS A 148 -5.22 8.54 7.90
CA HIS A 148 -4.22 9.53 8.29
C HIS A 148 -4.78 10.38 9.43
N ASP A 149 -4.02 10.51 10.52
CA ASP A 149 -4.44 11.18 11.76
C ASP A 149 -5.78 10.66 12.31
N GLY A 150 -6.02 9.35 12.21
CA GLY A 150 -7.28 8.72 12.61
C GLY A 150 -8.46 8.97 11.65
N MET A 151 -8.30 9.82 10.64
CA MET A 151 -9.33 10.10 9.63
C MET A 151 -9.14 9.23 8.38
N CYS A 152 -10.25 8.74 7.83
CA CYS A 152 -10.28 8.15 6.51
C CYS A 152 -10.25 9.25 5.43
N ARG A 153 -9.32 9.17 4.49
CA ARG A 153 -9.14 10.10 3.38
C ARG A 153 -9.08 9.34 2.06
N ALA A 154 -9.40 10.00 0.96
CA ALA A 154 -9.25 9.45 -0.39
C ALA A 154 -7.99 10.01 -1.05
N ALA A 155 -7.28 9.18 -1.80
CA ALA A 155 -6.18 9.66 -2.66
C ALA A 155 -6.81 10.40 -3.84
N THR A 156 -6.80 11.73 -3.78
CA THR A 156 -7.26 12.62 -4.86
C THR A 156 -6.29 12.62 -6.03
#